data_AF-A0A9D5V977-F1
#
_entry.id   AF-A0A9D5V977-F1
#
_cell.length_a   1.000
_cell.length_b   1.000
_cell.length_c   1.000
_cell.angle_alpha   90.00
_cell.angle_beta   90.00
_cell.angle_gamma   90.00
#
_symmetry.space_group_name_H-M   'P 1'
#
loop_
_entity.id
_entity.type
_entity.pdbx_description
1 polymer ?
#
loop_
_entity_poly.entity_id
_entity_poly.type
_entity_poly.pdbx_seq_one_letter_code
_entity_poly.pdbx_strand_id
1 'polypeptide(L)'
;MHTTASGSQVVRAFLPGASRVELLDDRNGGVVTTLALVHDWGFYGAHLPDHKIPFPYRFRAQFGSERVDFADPYQFPPVLGEVDTYLLAEGTHWRMHQVLGAHPRQLNGHHGVAFAVWAPNASRVSVVGHFNSWDGRRHPMRFRGECGVWELFIPGVQPGDIY
;
A
#
# COMPACT_ATOMS: atom_id res chain seq x y z
N MET A 1 -7.36 -4.24 -3.70
CA MET A 1 -8.44 -4.91 -4.47
C MET A 1 -9.68 -4.01 -4.48
N HIS A 2 -10.43 -3.98 -5.58
CA HIS A 2 -11.65 -3.17 -5.72
C HIS A 2 -12.82 -4.00 -6.27
N THR A 3 -14.02 -3.73 -5.76
CA THR A 3 -15.26 -4.27 -6.33
C THR A 3 -15.65 -3.47 -7.57
N THR A 4 -15.90 -4.17 -8.68
CA THR A 4 -16.40 -3.58 -9.93
C THR A 4 -17.92 -3.36 -9.87
N ALA A 5 -18.48 -2.62 -10.82
CA ALA A 5 -19.92 -2.40 -10.93
C ALA A 5 -20.74 -3.71 -11.06
N SER A 6 -20.15 -4.80 -11.56
CA SER A 6 -20.78 -6.12 -11.66
C SER A 6 -20.65 -6.97 -10.39
N GLY A 7 -20.09 -6.40 -9.31
CA GLY A 7 -19.83 -7.11 -8.04
C GLY A 7 -18.66 -8.08 -8.08
N SER A 8 -17.95 -8.21 -9.21
CA SER A 8 -16.71 -8.99 -9.30
C SER A 8 -15.51 -8.19 -8.81
N GLN A 9 -14.43 -8.86 -8.43
CA GLN A 9 -13.22 -8.21 -7.92
C GLN A 9 -12.21 -7.88 -9.03
N VAL A 10 -11.46 -6.79 -8.86
CA VAL A 10 -10.29 -6.45 -9.66
C VAL A 10 -9.12 -6.11 -8.75
N VAL A 11 -7.95 -6.64 -9.06
CA VAL A 11 -6.69 -6.30 -8.39
C VAL A 11 -5.76 -5.61 -9.37
N ARG A 12 -5.01 -4.62 -8.87
CA ARG A 12 -4.03 -3.87 -9.65
C ARG A 12 -2.79 -3.68 -8.81
N ALA A 13 -1.65 -3.64 -9.47
CA ALA A 13 -0.37 -3.40 -8.84
C ALA A 13 0.49 -2.54 -9.77
N PHE A 14 1.25 -1.60 -9.19
CA PHE A 14 2.26 -0.86 -9.92
C PHE A 14 3.64 -1.31 -9.44
N LEU A 15 4.30 -2.15 -10.24
CA LEU A 15 5.54 -2.84 -9.91
C LEU A 15 6.58 -2.66 -11.03
N PRO A 16 7.21 -1.48 -11.13
CA PRO A 16 8.24 -1.21 -12.14
C PRO A 16 9.40 -2.21 -12.06
N GLY A 17 9.79 -2.73 -13.22
CA GLY A 17 10.88 -3.69 -13.36
C GLY A 17 10.49 -5.15 -13.05
N ALA A 18 9.23 -5.41 -12.67
CA ALA A 18 8.75 -6.78 -12.59
C ALA A 18 8.63 -7.36 -14.00
N SER A 19 8.93 -8.65 -14.18
CA SER A 19 8.67 -9.38 -15.43
C SER A 19 7.42 -10.25 -15.33
N ARG A 20 7.02 -10.61 -14.11
CA ARG A 20 5.84 -11.43 -13.83
C ARG A 20 5.29 -11.07 -12.45
N VAL A 21 3.96 -11.03 -12.33
CA VAL A 21 3.25 -10.75 -11.07
C VAL A 21 2.12 -11.77 -10.91
N GLU A 22 2.14 -12.52 -9.81
CA GLU A 22 1.11 -13.47 -9.43
C GLU A 22 0.34 -12.95 -8.22
N LEU A 23 -0.97 -13.19 -8.20
CA LEU A 23 -1.84 -13.00 -7.03
C LEU A 23 -1.94 -14.32 -6.27
N LEU A 24 -1.67 -14.30 -4.97
CA LEU A 24 -1.78 -15.47 -4.10
C LEU A 24 -2.87 -15.23 -3.05
N ASP A 25 -3.63 -16.27 -2.73
CA ASP A 25 -4.51 -16.28 -1.57
C ASP A 25 -3.65 -16.49 -0.32
N ASP A 26 -3.67 -15.54 0.60
CA ASP A 26 -2.79 -15.55 1.77
C ASP A 26 -3.16 -16.67 2.76
N ARG A 27 -4.40 -17.19 2.67
CA ARG A 27 -4.91 -18.25 3.58
C ARG A 27 -4.29 -19.62 3.30
N ASN A 28 -4.00 -19.91 2.03
CA ASN A 28 -3.54 -21.24 1.60
C ASN A 28 -2.25 -21.19 0.74
N GLY A 29 -1.76 -20.00 0.38
CA GLY A 29 -0.58 -19.80 -0.45
C GLY A 29 -0.75 -20.19 -1.92
N GLY A 30 -1.97 -20.53 -2.35
CA GLY A 30 -2.29 -20.91 -3.72
C GLY A 30 -2.26 -19.72 -4.66
N VAL A 31 -1.74 -19.93 -5.87
CA VAL A 31 -1.79 -18.92 -6.93
C VAL A 31 -3.23 -18.82 -7.43
N VAL A 32 -3.83 -17.64 -7.27
CA VAL A 32 -5.18 -17.33 -7.77
C VAL A 32 -5.13 -17.04 -9.26
N THR A 33 -4.19 -16.19 -9.68
CA THR A 33 -3.99 -15.83 -11.10
C THR A 33 -2.65 -15.15 -11.33
N THR A 34 -2.22 -15.07 -12.59
CA THR A 34 -1.12 -14.18 -13.01
C THR A 34 -1.72 -12.88 -13.53
N LEU A 35 -1.24 -11.73 -13.05
CA LEU A 35 -1.72 -10.43 -13.52
C LEU A 35 -1.19 -10.14 -14.93
N ALA A 36 -2.06 -9.60 -15.78
CA ALA A 36 -1.67 -9.11 -17.09
C ALA A 36 -0.93 -7.77 -16.96
N LEU A 37 0.11 -7.58 -17.78
CA LEU A 37 0.74 -6.28 -17.95
C LEU A 37 -0.22 -5.37 -18.74
N VAL A 38 -0.74 -4.34 -18.08
CA VAL A 38 -1.67 -3.37 -18.65
C VAL A 38 -0.91 -2.20 -19.28
N HIS A 39 0.25 -1.83 -18.73
CA HIS A 39 1.13 -0.80 -19.27
C HIS A 39 2.60 -1.14 -19.00
N ASP A 40 3.48 -0.87 -19.97
CA ASP A 40 4.92 -1.18 -19.96
C ASP A 40 5.73 -0.56 -18.80
N TRP A 41 5.23 0.50 -18.17
CA TRP A 41 5.76 1.10 -16.94
C TRP A 41 5.65 0.20 -15.70
N GLY A 42 5.14 -1.02 -15.84
CA GLY A 42 4.96 -1.98 -14.76
C GLY A 42 3.59 -1.85 -14.09
N PHE A 43 2.56 -1.44 -14.83
CA PHE A 43 1.19 -1.47 -14.33
C PHE A 43 0.54 -2.79 -14.68
N TYR A 44 0.10 -3.52 -13.66
CA TYR A 44 -0.48 -4.85 -13.77
C TYR A 44 -1.92 -4.86 -13.29
N GLY A 45 -2.74 -5.73 -13.88
CA GLY A 45 -4.13 -5.92 -13.47
C GLY A 45 -4.63 -7.33 -13.70
N ALA A 46 -5.55 -7.77 -12.85
CA ALA A 46 -6.33 -8.98 -13.05
C ALA A 46 -7.78 -8.76 -12.63
N HIS A 47 -8.69 -9.23 -13.49
CA HIS A 47 -10.11 -9.33 -13.18
C HIS A 47 -10.41 -10.73 -12.63
N LEU A 48 -11.20 -10.78 -11.56
CA LEU A 48 -11.53 -12.00 -10.82
C LEU A 48 -13.06 -12.18 -10.84
N PRO A 49 -13.62 -12.70 -11.95
CA PRO A 49 -15.07 -12.76 -12.15
C PRO A 49 -15.79 -13.62 -11.10
N ASP A 50 -15.13 -14.70 -10.65
CA ASP A 50 -15.65 -15.68 -9.69
C ASP A 50 -15.51 -15.24 -8.23
N HIS A 51 -14.81 -14.13 -7.98
CA HIS A 51 -14.64 -13.59 -6.63
C HIS A 51 -15.60 -12.41 -6.45
N LYS A 52 -16.53 -12.54 -5.51
CA LYS A 52 -17.52 -11.49 -5.18
C LYS A 52 -17.15 -10.66 -3.95
N ILE A 53 -16.32 -11.22 -3.07
CA ILE A 53 -15.91 -10.58 -1.81
C ILE A 53 -14.38 -10.46 -1.81
N PRO A 54 -13.81 -9.35 -1.31
CA PRO A 54 -12.37 -9.26 -1.06
C PRO A 54 -11.89 -10.35 -0.10
N PHE A 55 -10.66 -10.81 -0.30
CA PHE A 55 -9.99 -11.80 0.53
C PHE A 55 -8.56 -11.34 0.80
N PRO A 56 -7.90 -11.79 1.88
CA PRO A 56 -6.51 -11.45 2.14
C PRO A 56 -5.61 -12.05 1.06
N TYR A 57 -4.72 -11.24 0.50
CA TYR A 57 -3.85 -11.64 -0.59
C TYR A 57 -2.45 -11.05 -0.44
N ARG A 58 -1.52 -11.67 -1.16
CA ARG A 58 -0.18 -11.13 -1.38
C ARG A 58 0.20 -11.26 -2.85
N PHE A 59 1.13 -10.43 -3.27
CA PHE A 59 1.73 -10.54 -4.58
C PHE A 59 2.99 -11.37 -4.50
N ARG A 60 3.30 -12.00 -5.63
CA ARG A 60 4.58 -12.61 -5.90
C ARG A 60 5.10 -12.05 -7.21
N ALA A 61 6.18 -11.30 -7.14
CA ALA A 61 6.75 -10.61 -8.29
C ALA A 61 8.14 -11.17 -8.62
N GLN A 62 8.44 -11.22 -9.91
CA GLN A 62 9.77 -11.57 -10.42
C GLN A 62 10.51 -10.28 -10.83
N PHE A 63 11.63 -9.98 -10.17
CA PHE A 63 12.53 -8.87 -10.49
C PHE A 63 13.89 -9.44 -10.91
N GLY A 64 14.17 -9.48 -12.23
CA GLY A 64 15.36 -10.17 -12.74
C GLY A 64 15.35 -11.64 -12.34
N SER A 65 16.36 -12.10 -11.59
CA SER A 65 16.43 -13.46 -11.03
C SER A 65 15.73 -13.63 -9.69
N GLU A 66 15.39 -12.53 -9.00
CA GLU A 66 14.79 -12.56 -7.68
C GLU A 66 13.27 -12.72 -7.75
N ARG A 67 12.72 -13.58 -6.89
CA ARG A 67 11.28 -13.76 -6.71
C ARG A 67 10.92 -13.37 -5.29
N VAL A 68 10.02 -12.40 -5.13
CA VAL A 68 9.65 -11.84 -3.83
C VAL A 68 8.16 -11.93 -3.62
N ASP A 69 7.76 -12.46 -2.45
CA ASP A 69 6.38 -12.43 -1.98
C ASP A 69 6.21 -11.28 -0.99
N PHE A 70 5.20 -10.44 -1.19
CA PHE A 70 4.93 -9.29 -0.31
C PHE A 70 3.46 -8.93 -0.28
N ALA A 71 3.01 -8.41 0.86
CA ALA A 71 1.66 -7.89 1.02
C ALA A 71 1.51 -6.55 0.29
N ASP A 72 0.35 -6.30 -0.31
CA ASP A 72 0.03 -5.05 -0.99
C ASP A 72 -0.14 -3.90 0.04
N PRO A 73 0.68 -2.83 0.03
CA PRO A 73 0.49 -1.67 0.91
C PRO A 73 -0.89 -1.00 0.75
N TYR A 74 -1.51 -1.14 -0.41
CA TYR A 74 -2.79 -0.51 -0.74
C TYR A 74 -4.02 -1.33 -0.35
N GLN A 75 -3.83 -2.51 0.27
CA GLN A 75 -4.95 -3.27 0.83
C GLN A 75 -5.36 -2.79 2.23
N PHE A 76 -4.51 -1.98 2.89
CA PHE A 76 -4.74 -1.55 4.27
C PHE A 76 -5.60 -0.28 4.35
N PRO A 77 -6.42 -0.17 5.42
CA PRO A 77 -7.21 1.03 5.67
C PRO A 77 -6.33 2.26 5.94
N PRO A 78 -6.93 3.47 5.94
CA PRO A 78 -6.27 4.67 6.45
C PRO A 78 -5.59 4.45 7.81
N VAL A 79 -4.43 5.08 8.06
CA VAL A 79 -3.69 4.90 9.33
C VAL A 79 -4.08 5.95 10.37
N LEU A 80 -4.48 7.15 9.94
CA LEU A 80 -5.06 8.18 10.79
C LEU A 80 -6.55 7.93 10.98
N GLY A 81 -6.99 7.86 12.23
CA GLY A 81 -8.41 7.76 12.58
C GLY A 81 -9.14 9.09 12.37
N GLU A 82 -10.47 9.05 12.40
CA GLU A 82 -11.31 10.25 12.19
C GLU A 82 -11.03 11.35 13.21
N VAL A 83 -10.86 10.98 14.48
CA VAL A 83 -10.51 11.91 15.58
C VAL A 83 -9.16 12.57 15.32
N ASP A 84 -8.15 11.81 14.90
CA ASP A 84 -6.82 12.34 14.59
C ASP A 84 -6.93 13.37 13.46
N THR A 85 -7.63 13.03 12.38
CA THR A 85 -7.80 13.93 11.25
C THR A 85 -8.57 15.20 11.61
N TYR A 86 -9.60 15.09 12.44
CA TYR A 86 -10.36 16.25 12.92
C TYR A 86 -9.48 17.18 13.76
N LEU A 87 -8.77 16.65 14.76
CA LEU A 87 -7.90 17.46 15.62
C LEU A 87 -6.72 18.06 14.85
N LEU A 88 -6.19 17.36 13.83
CA LEU A 88 -5.14 17.88 12.95
C LEU A 88 -5.67 19.04 12.10
N ALA A 89 -6.88 18.93 11.55
CA ALA A 89 -7.51 19.99 10.77
C ALA A 89 -7.78 21.25 11.62
N GLU A 90 -8.22 21.07 12.86
CA GLU A 90 -8.47 22.17 13.82
C GLU A 90 -7.18 22.74 14.43
N GLY A 91 -6.01 22.12 14.21
CA GLY A 91 -4.75 22.53 14.83
C GLY A 91 -4.71 22.30 16.36
N THR A 92 -5.57 21.43 16.88
CA THR A 92 -5.71 21.15 18.32
C THR A 92 -5.14 19.80 18.74
N HIS A 93 -4.46 19.09 17.84
CA HIS A 93 -3.88 17.78 18.11
C HIS A 93 -2.56 17.86 18.92
N TRP A 94 -2.64 18.07 20.23
CA TRP A 94 -1.48 18.19 21.14
C TRP A 94 -0.49 17.01 21.10
N ARG A 95 -0.96 15.82 20.72
CA ARG A 95 -0.14 14.60 20.60
C ARG A 95 0.15 14.21 19.14
N MET A 96 0.22 15.18 18.22
CA MET A 96 0.37 14.90 16.78
C MET A 96 1.61 14.06 16.45
N HIS A 97 2.66 14.14 17.27
CA HIS A 97 3.87 13.31 17.14
C HIS A 97 3.64 11.80 17.30
N GLN A 98 2.49 11.37 17.86
CA GLN A 98 2.14 9.95 18.00
C GLN A 98 1.47 9.38 16.75
N VAL A 99 1.07 10.25 15.82
CA VAL A 99 0.33 9.88 14.61
C VAL A 99 1.03 10.33 13.34
N LEU A 100 1.72 11.48 13.36
CA LEU A 100 2.65 11.93 12.31
C LEU A 100 4.04 11.33 12.51
N GLY A 101 4.78 11.17 11.41
CA GLY A 101 6.08 10.51 11.38
C GLY A 101 5.97 9.04 10.97
N ALA A 102 6.93 8.24 11.42
CA ALA A 102 7.01 6.80 11.14
C ALA A 102 6.79 6.00 12.42
N HIS A 103 5.73 5.21 12.48
CA HIS A 103 5.33 4.45 13.65
C HIS A 103 5.16 2.96 13.32
N PRO A 104 5.92 2.06 13.97
CA PRO A 104 5.68 0.63 13.86
C PRO A 104 4.24 0.30 14.29
N ARG A 105 3.51 -0.41 13.44
CA ARG A 105 2.13 -0.83 13.70
C ARG A 105 1.89 -2.25 13.20
N GLN A 106 0.84 -2.85 13.74
CA GLN A 106 0.28 -4.09 13.22
C GLN A 106 -1.12 -3.80 12.68
N LEU A 107 -1.33 -4.01 11.38
CA LEU A 107 -2.63 -3.86 10.72
C LEU A 107 -3.01 -5.18 10.05
N ASN A 108 -4.21 -5.69 10.32
CA ASN A 108 -4.73 -6.95 9.79
C ASN A 108 -3.73 -8.12 9.91
N GLY A 109 -3.02 -8.21 11.04
CA GLY A 109 -2.01 -9.25 11.30
C GLY A 109 -0.62 -8.98 10.71
N HIS A 110 -0.45 -7.99 9.82
CA HIS A 110 0.84 -7.64 9.25
C HIS A 110 1.58 -6.62 10.10
N HIS A 111 2.82 -6.92 10.46
CA HIS A 111 3.75 -5.94 11.01
C HIS A 111 4.32 -5.06 9.89
N GLY A 112 4.44 -3.76 10.17
CA GLY A 112 4.99 -2.79 9.25
C GLY A 112 5.12 -1.42 9.90
N VAL A 113 5.31 -0.40 9.07
CA VAL A 113 5.42 0.99 9.55
C VAL A 113 4.34 1.85 8.88
N ALA A 114 3.63 2.61 9.71
CA ALA A 114 2.72 3.66 9.28
C ALA A 114 3.50 4.97 9.14
N PHE A 115 3.47 5.55 7.95
CA PHE A 115 4.06 6.85 7.64
C PHE A 115 2.95 7.88 7.50
N ALA A 116 3.12 9.05 8.11
CA ALA A 116 2.24 10.19 7.92
C ALA A 116 3.01 11.52 7.93
N VAL A 117 2.77 12.39 6.96
CA VAL A 117 3.45 13.68 6.82
C VAL A 117 2.49 14.78 6.38
N TRP A 118 2.53 15.92 7.06
CA TRP A 118 1.75 17.09 6.67
C TRP A 118 2.42 17.80 5.48
N ALA A 119 1.72 17.84 4.35
CA ALA A 119 2.21 18.46 3.11
C ALA A 119 1.02 18.83 2.19
N PRO A 120 0.15 19.77 2.61
CA PRO A 120 -1.14 20.03 1.95
C PRO A 120 -1.00 20.53 0.51
N ASN A 121 0.11 21.20 0.20
CA ASN A 121 0.36 21.80 -1.12
C ASN A 121 1.21 20.89 -2.03
N ALA A 122 1.64 19.72 -1.56
CA ALA A 122 2.39 18.79 -2.40
C ALA A 122 1.48 18.19 -3.46
N SER A 123 1.96 18.06 -4.70
CA SER A 123 1.22 17.37 -5.77
C SER A 123 1.22 15.85 -5.60
N ARG A 124 2.26 15.33 -4.94
CA ARG A 124 2.46 13.91 -4.63
C ARG A 124 3.50 13.75 -3.53
N VAL A 125 3.28 12.78 -2.65
CA VAL A 125 4.27 12.31 -1.69
C VAL A 125 4.46 10.81 -1.83
N SER A 126 5.68 10.33 -1.66
CA SER A 126 6.05 8.91 -1.70
C SER A 126 7.03 8.61 -0.59
N VAL A 127 6.94 7.41 0.00
CA VAL A 127 7.98 6.91 0.92
C VAL A 127 9.07 6.25 0.08
N VAL A 128 10.33 6.63 0.28
CA VAL A 128 11.50 6.04 -0.36
C VAL A 128 12.41 5.45 0.71
N GLY A 129 13.15 4.40 0.41
CA GLY A 129 14.06 3.79 1.38
C GLY A 129 14.70 2.52 0.83
N HIS A 130 15.48 1.83 1.65
CA HIS A 130 16.14 0.59 1.23
C HIS A 130 15.16 -0.48 0.74
N PHE A 131 14.02 -0.62 1.42
CA PHE A 131 12.97 -1.61 1.10
C PHE A 131 12.30 -1.40 -0.28
N ASN A 132 12.50 -0.26 -0.93
CA ASN A 132 12.03 -0.04 -2.29
C ASN A 132 13.11 0.44 -3.26
N SER A 133 14.39 0.18 -2.92
CA SER A 133 15.55 0.61 -3.73
C SER A 133 15.56 2.12 -4.00
N TRP A 134 15.02 2.92 -3.08
CA TRP A 134 14.87 4.37 -3.22
C TRP A 134 14.00 4.81 -4.41
N ASP A 135 13.16 3.91 -4.95
CA ASP A 135 12.26 4.23 -6.06
C ASP A 135 10.92 4.79 -5.55
N GLY A 136 10.78 6.12 -5.62
CA GLY A 136 9.56 6.81 -5.20
C GLY A 136 8.30 6.42 -5.97
N ARG A 137 8.40 5.75 -7.11
CA ARG A 137 7.24 5.27 -7.86
C ARG A 137 6.55 4.07 -7.21
N ARG A 138 7.22 3.35 -6.31
CA ARG A 138 6.72 2.11 -5.68
C ARG A 138 5.75 2.34 -4.51
N HIS A 139 5.95 3.40 -3.74
CA HIS A 139 5.14 3.69 -2.54
C HIS A 139 4.58 5.12 -2.51
N PRO A 140 3.78 5.56 -3.50
CA PRO A 140 2.98 6.78 -3.37
C PRO A 140 2.01 6.71 -2.18
N MET A 141 1.94 7.81 -1.43
CA MET A 141 1.11 7.95 -0.25
C MET A 141 -0.30 8.40 -0.63
N ARG A 142 -1.26 8.12 0.25
CA ARG A 142 -2.66 8.53 0.15
C ARG A 142 -2.81 9.93 0.75
N PHE A 143 -3.44 10.85 0.03
CA PHE A 143 -3.74 12.18 0.55
C PHE A 143 -5.05 12.19 1.35
N ARG A 144 -5.01 12.78 2.55
CA ARG A 144 -6.15 13.05 3.44
C ARG A 144 -6.48 14.53 3.33
N GLY A 145 -7.35 14.87 2.37
CA GLY A 145 -7.68 16.25 2.04
C GLY A 145 -8.30 17.03 3.20
N GLU A 146 -8.99 16.34 4.10
CA GLU A 146 -9.62 16.90 5.29
C GLU A 146 -8.62 17.51 6.29
N CYS A 147 -7.37 17.05 6.33
CA CYS A 147 -6.34 17.54 7.26
C CYS A 147 -5.00 17.89 6.59
N GLY A 148 -4.89 17.74 5.27
CA GLY A 148 -3.67 18.08 4.51
C GLY A 148 -2.50 17.11 4.72
N VAL A 149 -2.77 15.91 5.23
CA VAL A 149 -1.74 14.90 5.55
C VAL A 149 -1.69 13.80 4.49
N TRP A 150 -0.48 13.36 4.17
CA TRP A 150 -0.23 12.18 3.36
C TRP A 150 0.07 11.01 4.26
N GLU A 151 -0.49 9.84 3.97
CA GLU A 151 -0.29 8.64 4.80
C GLU A 151 -0.13 7.35 3.98
N LEU A 152 0.59 6.38 4.54
CA LEU A 152 0.69 5.02 3.99
C LEU A 152 1.16 4.04 5.08
N PHE A 153 0.58 2.85 5.11
CA PHE A 153 1.14 1.72 5.84
C PHE A 153 1.92 0.83 4.87
N ILE A 154 3.18 0.52 5.21
CA ILE A 154 4.01 -0.38 4.40
C ILE A 154 4.30 -1.64 5.22
N PRO A 155 3.71 -2.80 4.85
CA PRO A 155 3.97 -4.05 5.53
C PRO A 155 5.43 -4.49 5.33
N GLY A 156 6.02 -5.12 6.34
CA GLY A 156 7.39 -5.65 6.28
C GLY A 156 8.50 -4.65 6.57
N VAL A 157 8.23 -3.34 6.56
CA VAL A 157 9.19 -2.32 7.01
C VAL A 157 9.38 -2.43 8.52
N GLN A 158 10.63 -2.28 8.98
CA GLN A 158 11.03 -2.51 10.38
C GLN A 158 11.67 -1.26 11.01
N PRO A 159 11.65 -1.15 12.35
CA PRO A 159 12.46 -0.16 13.06
C PRO A 159 13.94 -0.27 12.66
N GLY A 160 14.54 0.87 12.28
CA GLY A 160 15.92 0.94 11.80
C GLY A 160 16.07 0.96 10.29
N ASP A 161 15.02 0.67 9.52
CA ASP A 161 15.03 0.88 8.07
C ASP A 161 15.19 2.38 7.75
N ILE A 162 16.10 2.67 6.81
CA ILE A 162 16.38 4.03 6.36
C ILE A 162 15.38 4.42 5.28
N TYR A 163 14.82 5.63 5.40
CA TYR A 163 13.84 6.24 4.51
C TYR A 163 14.06 7.75 4.33
#